data_AF-A0AAJ1FRT7-F1
#
_entry.id   AF-A0AAJ1FRT7-F1
#
_cell.length_a   1.000
_cell.length_b   1.000
_cell.length_c   1.000
_cell.angle_alpha   90.00
_cell.angle_beta   90.00
_cell.angle_gamma   90.00
#
_symmetry.space_group_name_H-M   'P 1'
#
loop_
_entity.id
_entity.type
_entity.pdbx_description
1 polymer ?
#
loop_
_entity_poly.entity_id
_entity_poly.type
_entity_poly.pdbx_seq_one_letter_code
_entity_poly.pdbx_strand_id
1 'polypeptide(L)' 'MCGLFAQCSCRDEYFEAAGIAPEELPFDAEPLGRYNVALGTRVMLLSQHEEQLHFEPVFWGYKSDWWHKAMLINAR' A
#
# COMPACT_ATOMS: atom_id res chain seq x y z
N MET A 1 -7.94 -0.57 15.28
CA MET A 1 -6.49 -0.85 15.18
C MET A 1 -6.35 -2.21 14.52
N CYS A 2 -5.75 -2.29 13.34
CA CYS A 2 -5.64 -3.53 12.55
C CYS A 2 -4.16 -3.92 12.41
N GLY A 3 -3.88 -5.23 12.46
CA GLY A 3 -2.52 -5.79 12.33
C GLY A 3 -2.36 -6.75 11.15
N LEU A 4 -3.42 -6.92 10.36
CA LEU A 4 -3.47 -7.80 9.21
C LEU A 4 -4.53 -7.32 8.21
N PHE A 5 -4.27 -7.48 6.91
CA PHE A 5 -5.26 -7.25 5.85
C PHE A 5 -4.95 -8.11 4.63
N ALA A 6 -5.86 -8.11 3.65
CA ALA A 6 -5.69 -8.75 2.36
C ALA A 6 -5.53 -7.70 1.26
N GLN A 7 -4.59 -7.94 0.35
CA GLN A 7 -4.36 -7.19 -0.89
C GLN A 7 -4.10 -8.22 -1.99
N CYS A 8 -5.17 -8.84 -2.48
CA CYS A 8 -5.12 -10.03 -3.34
C CYS A 8 -5.57 -9.82 -4.79
N SER A 9 -6.33 -8.76 -5.08
CA SER A 9 -6.81 -8.44 -6.42
C SER A 9 -5.70 -7.88 -7.33
N CYS A 10 -5.99 -7.72 -8.61
CA CYS A 10 -5.13 -7.02 -9.56
C CYS A 10 -5.17 -5.50 -9.34
N ARG A 11 -4.25 -4.76 -9.97
CA ARG A 11 -4.18 -3.30 -9.81
C ARG A 11 -5.41 -2.61 -10.38
N ASP A 12 -5.92 -3.14 -11.48
CA ASP A 12 -7.06 -2.60 -12.23
C ASP A 12 -8.28 -2.47 -11.32
N GLU A 13 -8.62 -3.52 -10.57
CA GLU A 13 -9.75 -3.49 -9.63
C GLU A 13 -9.60 -2.40 -8.56
N TYR A 14 -8.38 -2.18 -8.06
CA TYR A 14 -8.13 -1.12 -7.09
C TYR A 14 -8.19 0.27 -7.72
N PHE A 15 -7.67 0.43 -8.93
CA PHE A 15 -7.62 1.70 -9.66
C PHE A 15 -9.01 2.12 -10.14
N GLU A 16 -9.80 1.20 -10.68
CA GLU A 16 -11.20 1.43 -11.04
C GLU A 16 -12.03 1.86 -9.82
N ALA A 17 -11.86 1.18 -8.69
CA ALA A 17 -12.55 1.54 -7.45
C ALA A 17 -12.13 2.92 -6.90
N ALA A 18 -10.89 3.34 -7.19
CA ALA A 18 -10.37 4.66 -6.82
C ALA A 18 -10.67 5.75 -7.88
N GLY A 19 -11.26 5.41 -9.02
CA GLY A 19 -11.53 6.33 -10.12
C GLY A 19 -10.28 6.79 -10.88
N ILE A 20 -9.22 6.00 -10.84
CA ILE A 20 -7.94 6.28 -11.51
C ILE A 20 -8.00 5.78 -12.94
N ALA A 21 -7.67 6.65 -13.89
CA ALA A 21 -7.65 6.33 -15.30
C ALA A 21 -6.31 5.68 -15.73
N PRO A 22 -6.29 4.85 -16.80
CA PRO A 22 -5.05 4.24 -17.30
C PRO A 22 -3.97 5.23 -17.73
N GLU A 23 -4.33 6.49 -18.00
CA GLU A 23 -3.39 7.56 -18.31
C GLU A 23 -2.63 8.07 -17.07
N GLU A 24 -3.19 7.90 -15.87
CA GLU A 24 -2.60 8.37 -14.61
C GLU A 24 -1.66 7.34 -13.98
N LEU A 25 -2.01 6.05 -14.07
CA LEU A 25 -1.19 4.93 -13.60
C LEU A 25 -1.33 3.71 -14.51
N PRO A 26 -0.24 2.93 -14.75
CA PRO A 26 -0.31 1.73 -15.58
C PRO A 26 -1.16 0.64 -14.93
N PHE A 27 -2.16 0.17 -15.68
CA PHE A 27 -2.99 -0.97 -15.33
C PHE A 27 -2.20 -2.28 -15.51
N ASP A 28 -2.49 -3.24 -14.63
CA ASP A 28 -1.89 -4.56 -14.58
C ASP A 28 -2.93 -5.56 -14.02
N ALA A 29 -3.35 -6.47 -14.89
CA ALA A 29 -4.31 -7.52 -14.57
C ALA A 29 -3.72 -8.66 -13.72
N GLU A 30 -2.41 -8.66 -13.46
CA GLU A 30 -1.80 -9.64 -12.56
C GLU A 30 -2.28 -9.44 -11.11
N PRO A 31 -2.86 -10.46 -10.46
CA PRO A 31 -3.28 -10.35 -9.07
C PRO A 31 -2.09 -10.19 -8.12
N LEU A 32 -2.21 -9.31 -7.13
CA LEU A 32 -1.20 -9.18 -6.07
C LEU A 32 -1.11 -10.45 -5.20
N GLY A 33 -2.22 -11.20 -5.06
CA GLY A 33 -2.22 -12.53 -4.44
C GLY A 33 -1.89 -12.57 -2.94
N ARG A 34 -1.91 -11.43 -2.23
CA ARG A 34 -1.52 -11.36 -0.81
C ARG A 34 -2.72 -11.43 0.11
N TYR A 35 -3.11 -12.65 0.49
CA TYR A 35 -4.26 -12.90 1.37
C TYR A 35 -4.00 -12.63 2.86
N ASN A 36 -2.74 -12.55 3.26
CA ASN A 36 -2.31 -12.45 4.66
C ASN A 36 -1.13 -11.47 4.78
N VAL A 37 -1.38 -10.19 4.49
CA VAL A 37 -0.34 -9.15 4.54
C VAL A 37 0.03 -8.89 5.99
N ALA A 38 1.25 -9.26 6.35
CA ALA A 38 1.80 -9.17 7.71
C ALA A 38 2.59 -7.88 7.94
N LEU A 39 2.75 -7.55 9.22
CA LEU A 39 3.55 -6.44 9.75
C LEU A 39 5.00 -6.49 9.26
N GLY A 40 5.61 -5.33 9.01
CA GLY A 40 7.01 -5.23 8.60
C GLY A 40 7.30 -5.77 7.20
N THR A 41 6.27 -6.05 6.41
CA THR A 41 6.42 -6.30 4.96
C THR A 41 6.31 -4.99 4.18
N ARG A 42 6.85 -4.97 2.94
CA ARG A 42 6.51 -3.91 2.00
C ARG A 42 5.12 -4.17 1.43
N VAL A 43 4.28 -3.14 1.35
CA VAL A 43 2.90 -3.19 0.88
C VAL A 43 2.71 -2.20 -0.24
N MET A 44 1.91 -2.55 -1.26
CA MET A 44 1.65 -1.61 -2.34
C MET A 44 0.78 -0.49 -1.78
N LEU A 45 1.30 0.73 -1.82
CA LEU A 45 0.64 1.93 -1.31
C LEU A 45 0.39 2.89 -2.47
N LEU A 46 -0.85 3.34 -2.58
CA LEU A 46 -1.23 4.45 -3.45
C LEU A 46 -0.93 5.77 -2.75
N SER A 47 -0.21 6.66 -3.42
CA SER A 47 0.15 7.99 -2.92
C SER A 47 0.18 9.00 -4.06
N GLN A 48 0.11 10.29 -3.73
CA GLN A 48 0.22 11.38 -4.70
C GLN A 48 1.36 12.31 -4.29
N HIS A 49 2.26 12.61 -5.22
CA HIS A 49 3.37 13.53 -5.03
C HIS A 49 3.50 14.40 -6.28
N GLU A 50 3.60 15.72 -6.11
CA GLU A 50 3.73 16.67 -7.24
C GLU A 50 2.68 16.45 -8.35
N GLU A 51 1.42 16.25 -7.93
CA GLU A 51 0.25 15.96 -8.78
C GLU A 51 0.27 14.60 -9.50
N GLN A 52 1.34 13.81 -9.38
CA GLN A 52 1.44 12.47 -9.96
C GLN A 52 1.06 11.38 -8.96
N LEU A 53 0.33 10.37 -9.45
CA LEU A 53 0.00 9.19 -8.66
C LEU A 53 1.14 8.17 -8.71
N HIS A 54 1.38 7.52 -7.58
CA HIS A 54 2.39 6.48 -7.41
C HIS A 54 1.76 5.26 -6.75
N PHE A 55 2.09 4.08 -7.25
CA PHE A 55 1.68 2.81 -6.65
C PHE A 55 2.90 1.93 -6.40
N GLU A 56 3.45 2.03 -5.19
CA GLU A 56 4.79 1.54 -4.89
C GLU A 56 4.87 0.70 -3.60
N PRO A 57 5.85 -0.22 -3.50
CA PRO A 57 6.03 -1.03 -2.30
C PRO A 57 6.65 -0.22 -1.15
N VAL A 58 5.82 0.20 -0.18
CA VAL A 58 6.23 0.95 1.00
C VAL A 58 6.27 0.05 2.23
N PHE A 59 7.25 0.25 3.10
CA PHE A 59 7.38 -0.54 4.33
C PHE A 59 6.22 -0.26 5.29
N TRP A 60 5.47 -1.30 5.68
CA TRP A 60 4.36 -1.17 6.63
C TRP A 60 4.88 -1.14 8.07
N GLY A 61 5.24 0.05 8.49
CA GLY A 61 5.63 0.35 9.87
C GLY A 61 6.40 1.66 9.95
N TYR A 62 6.38 2.27 11.13
CA TYR A 62 7.04 3.53 11.41
C TYR A 62 7.92 3.41 12.64
N LYS A 63 9.19 3.78 12.48
CA LYS A 63 10.19 3.88 13.54
C LYS A 63 11.22 4.93 13.16
N SER A 64 11.16 6.09 13.81
CA SER A 64 12.18 7.12 13.69
C SER A 64 13.43 6.77 14.50
N ASP A 65 14.54 7.45 14.22
CA ASP A 65 15.82 7.22 14.90
C ASP A 65 15.77 7.45 16.41
N TRP A 66 14.92 8.38 16.86
CA TRP A 66 14.72 8.71 18.27
C TRP A 66 13.73 7.75 18.98
N TRP A 67 13.08 6.84 18.25
CA TRP A 67 12.11 5.90 18.81
C TRP A 67 12.75 4.56 19.17
N HIS A 68 12.99 4.33 20.47
CA HIS A 68 13.68 3.14 20.98
C HIS A 68 12.74 1.99 21.42
N LYS A 69 11.47 1.99 21.00
CA LYS A 69 10.50 0.91 21.27
C LYS A 69 10.20 0.10 20.00
N ALA A 70 9.29 -0.87 20.13
CA ALA A 70 8.72 -1.58 19.00
C ALA A 70 8.11 -0.60 17.98
N MET A 71 8.14 -1.02 16.72
CA MET A 71 7.63 -0.28 15.58
C MET A 71 6.13 -0.02 15.68
N LEU A 72 5.72 1.18 15.29
CA LEU A 72 4.31 1.56 15.24
C LEU A 72 3.74 1.22 13.87
N ILE A 73 2.51 0.72 13.84
CA ILE A 73 1.82 0.28 12.61
C ILE A 73 0.45 0.95 12.42
N ASN A 74 -0.03 1.65 13.45
CA ASN A 74 -1.30 2.36 13.45
C ASN A 74 -1.09 3.73 14.12
N ALA A 75 -1.80 4.75 13.64
CA ALA A 75 -2.03 6.01 14.32
C ALA A 75 -3.51 6.07 14.76
N ARG A 76 -3.79 6.69 15.91
CA ARG A 76 -5.14 6.78 16.48
C ARG A 76 -5.86 8.04 16.02
#